data_AF-A0A958QA02-F1
#
_entry.id   AF-A0A958QA02-F1
#
_cell.length_a   1.000
_cell.length_b   1.000
_cell.length_c   1.000
_cell.angle_alpha   90.00
_cell.angle_beta   90.00
_cell.angle_gamma   90.00
#
_symmetry.space_group_name_H-M   'P 1'
#
loop_
_entity.id
_entity.type
_entity.pdbx_description
1 polymer ?
#
loop_
_entity_poly.entity_id
_entity_poly.type
_entity_poly.pdbx_seq_one_letter_code
_entity_poly.pdbx_strand_id
1 'polypeptide(L)'
;VTESYSVEVLKKQKRKGAKITNAFTNANSFVKPVDNIGNKSIPDYVAYANSHIYNVNIPGCGQPGRMFVGQRADPFVVNLGETFDLVNLNPLGEPDAKPNTLADKNVTSMILEVHTDCLLAQGDTTIAAWTTASLRQKQTLRNKPRFLKSAKQKGDWIQVSRLANPLVNELVIGLKDKDRFNSSSPHKDAYFATYVTNPTLPELLELLFGVTAPNQFPRTDLVSIFLTGVEGLNKTNATAELMRLNTAIAPKAAAAQSNLGVLGGDTSGYPNGRRPGDDVVEFR
;
A
#
# COMPACT_ATOMS: atom_id res chain seq x y z
N VAL A 1 9.79 9.79 24.45
CA VAL A 1 8.63 8.87 24.58
C VAL A 1 9.02 7.58 23.87
N THR A 2 8.87 6.43 24.51
CA THR A 2 9.11 5.13 23.85
C THR A 2 7.81 4.64 23.25
N GLU A 3 7.81 4.40 21.94
CA GLU A 3 6.68 3.82 21.22
C GLU A 3 6.94 2.33 20.97
N SER A 4 5.88 1.53 21.00
CA SER A 4 5.97 0.10 20.74
C SER A 4 4.76 -0.40 19.97
N TYR A 5 4.92 -1.54 19.31
CA TYR A 5 3.90 -2.16 18.47
C TYR A 5 3.90 -3.69 18.64
N SER A 6 2.79 -4.31 18.26
CA SER A 6 2.63 -5.76 18.19
C SER A 6 1.87 -6.12 16.93
N VAL A 7 2.17 -7.26 16.33
CA VAL A 7 1.50 -7.74 15.11
C VAL A 7 0.88 -9.10 15.37
N GLU A 8 -0.33 -9.30 14.85
CA GLU A 8 -1.07 -10.55 14.96
C GLU A 8 -1.46 -11.07 13.56
N VAL A 9 -1.30 -12.37 13.35
CA VAL A 9 -1.75 -13.08 12.15
C VAL A 9 -3.15 -13.62 12.40
N LEU A 10 -4.12 -13.15 11.61
CA LEU A 10 -5.50 -13.64 11.66
C LEU A 10 -5.75 -14.59 10.49
N LYS A 11 -6.06 -15.87 10.78
CA LYS A 11 -6.50 -16.86 9.77
C LYS A 11 -8.03 -17.02 9.84
N LYS A 12 -8.70 -17.05 8.68
CA LYS A 12 -10.15 -17.34 8.52
C LYS A 12 -11.08 -16.52 9.44
N GLN A 13 -11.02 -15.18 9.36
CA GLN A 13 -11.88 -14.25 10.12
C GLN A 13 -11.96 -14.50 11.65
N LYS A 14 -10.94 -15.13 12.26
CA LYS A 14 -10.88 -15.28 13.72
C LYS A 14 -10.83 -13.91 14.39
N ARG A 15 -11.52 -13.75 15.53
CA ARG A 15 -11.54 -12.49 16.31
C ARG A 15 -10.23 -12.19 17.07
N LYS A 16 -9.35 -13.19 17.21
CA LYS A 16 -8.02 -13.05 17.83
C LYS A 16 -6.99 -13.69 16.92
N GLY A 17 -5.91 -12.97 16.64
CA GLY A 17 -4.81 -13.50 15.85
C GLY A 17 -3.76 -14.18 16.73
N ALA A 18 -2.88 -14.95 16.09
CA ALA A 18 -1.67 -15.45 16.72
C ALA A 18 -0.59 -14.36 16.63
N LYS A 19 0.12 -14.09 17.73
CA LYS A 19 1.13 -13.02 17.76
C LYS A 19 2.39 -13.41 16.99
N ILE A 20 2.92 -12.47 16.22
CA ILE A 20 4.30 -12.54 15.72
C ILE A 20 5.24 -12.30 16.90
N THR A 21 6.31 -13.09 16.99
CA THR A 21 7.30 -12.98 18.09
C THR A 21 8.69 -12.72 17.56
N ASN A 22 9.52 -12.04 18.35
CA ASN A 22 10.95 -11.91 18.07
C ASN A 22 11.61 -13.29 18.03
N ALA A 23 12.42 -13.56 17.00
CA ALA A 23 13.00 -14.88 16.76
C ALA A 23 14.01 -15.31 17.85
N PHE A 24 14.63 -14.36 18.55
CA PHE A 24 15.63 -14.63 19.58
C PHE A 24 15.06 -14.58 21.00
N THR A 25 14.21 -13.59 21.29
CA THR A 25 13.71 -13.35 22.66
C THR A 25 12.31 -13.89 22.91
N ASN A 26 11.58 -14.33 21.88
CA ASN A 26 10.16 -14.67 21.93
C ASN A 26 9.22 -13.55 22.42
N ALA A 27 9.72 -12.31 22.54
CA ALA A 27 8.88 -11.16 22.87
C ALA A 27 7.86 -10.88 21.75
N ASN A 28 6.67 -10.40 22.11
CA ASN A 28 5.60 -10.06 21.16
C ASN A 28 5.25 -8.57 21.15
N SER A 29 6.12 -7.75 21.74
CA SER A 29 6.08 -6.29 21.73
C SER A 29 7.43 -5.80 21.25
N PHE A 30 7.41 -4.91 20.27
CA PHE A 30 8.59 -4.42 19.57
C PHE A 30 8.70 -2.92 19.76
N VAL A 31 9.91 -2.42 19.96
CA VAL A 31 10.15 -0.98 20.10
C VAL A 31 10.22 -0.37 18.71
N LYS A 32 9.52 0.75 18.49
CA LYS A 32 9.68 1.57 17.29
C LYS A 32 10.89 2.50 17.54
N PRO A 33 11.83 2.68 16.59
CA PRO A 33 12.84 3.72 16.72
C PRO A 33 12.14 5.07 16.83
N VAL A 34 12.70 5.98 17.63
CA VAL A 34 12.22 7.36 17.68
C VAL A 34 12.35 7.97 16.27
N ASP A 35 11.43 8.86 15.90
CA ASP A 35 11.53 9.60 14.64
C ASP A 35 12.81 10.45 14.60
N ASN A 36 13.28 10.79 13.41
CA ASN A 36 14.49 11.59 13.24
C ASN A 36 14.25 13.03 13.72
N ILE A 37 14.67 13.30 14.96
CA ILE A 37 14.59 14.61 15.61
C ILE A 37 15.86 15.46 15.44
N GLY A 38 16.75 15.05 14.51
CA GLY A 38 17.91 15.82 14.10
C GLY A 38 19.25 15.23 14.53
N ASN A 39 20.28 15.59 13.78
CA ASN A 39 21.64 15.03 13.85
C ASN A 39 22.31 15.21 15.23
N LYS A 40 21.97 16.27 15.98
CA LYS A 40 22.51 16.47 17.33
C LYS A 40 22.00 15.44 18.33
N SER A 41 20.77 14.94 18.14
CA SER A 41 20.15 13.94 19.02
C SER A 41 20.47 12.52 18.55
N ILE A 42 20.50 12.29 17.23
CA ILE A 42 20.77 10.98 16.63
C ILE A 42 21.71 11.18 15.44
N PRO A 43 23.05 11.12 15.65
CA PRO A 43 24.03 11.42 14.60
C PRO A 43 23.99 10.46 13.39
N ASP A 44 23.70 9.18 13.64
CA ASP A 44 23.50 8.19 12.58
C ASP A 44 22.10 7.59 12.71
N TYR A 45 21.12 8.31 12.17
CA TYR A 45 19.73 7.88 12.21
C TYR A 45 19.51 6.56 11.45
N VAL A 46 20.24 6.33 10.35
CA VAL A 46 20.08 5.14 9.52
C VAL A 46 20.54 3.89 10.29
N ALA A 47 21.74 3.92 10.88
CA ALA A 47 22.21 2.81 11.71
C ALA A 47 21.30 2.59 12.93
N TYR A 48 20.88 3.67 13.60
CA TYR A 48 19.93 3.60 14.72
C TYR A 48 18.60 2.94 14.32
N ALA A 49 17.97 3.40 13.24
CA ALA A 49 16.72 2.81 12.78
C ALA A 49 16.89 1.36 12.31
N ASN A 50 18.01 1.03 11.65
CA ASN A 50 18.29 -0.34 11.20
C ASN A 50 18.47 -1.33 12.36
N SER A 51 18.94 -0.88 13.52
CA SER A 51 18.98 -1.72 14.73
C SER A 51 17.60 -2.13 15.27
N HIS A 52 16.52 -1.54 14.74
CA HIS A 52 15.13 -1.89 15.06
C HIS A 52 14.46 -2.74 13.96
N ILE A 53 15.25 -3.32 13.05
CA ILE A 53 14.79 -4.39 12.17
C ILE A 53 14.82 -5.68 12.98
N TYR A 54 13.66 -6.31 13.14
CA TYR A 54 13.52 -7.51 13.94
C TYR A 54 13.42 -8.75 13.05
N ASN A 55 14.24 -9.76 13.33
CA ASN A 55 13.95 -11.12 12.89
C ASN A 55 12.80 -11.67 13.72
N VAL A 56 11.81 -12.28 13.05
CA VAL A 56 10.56 -12.68 13.69
C VAL A 56 10.12 -14.09 13.29
N ASN A 57 9.46 -14.77 14.23
CA ASN A 57 8.72 -15.99 13.99
C ASN A 57 7.27 -15.62 13.63
N ILE A 58 6.82 -16.03 12.45
CA ILE A 58 5.46 -15.77 11.96
C ILE A 58 4.61 -17.04 12.18
N PRO A 59 3.49 -16.97 12.92
CA PRO A 59 2.65 -18.14 13.19
C PRO A 59 2.20 -18.88 11.92
N GLY A 60 2.58 -20.16 11.83
CA GLY A 60 2.26 -21.02 10.69
C GLY A 60 3.15 -20.79 9.47
N CYS A 61 4.29 -20.14 9.64
CA CYS A 61 5.38 -20.06 8.67
C CYS A 61 6.58 -20.82 9.24
N GLY A 62 7.14 -21.75 8.46
CA GLY A 62 8.33 -22.51 8.88
C GLY A 62 9.63 -21.74 8.74
N GLN A 63 9.60 -20.61 8.02
CA GLN A 63 10.76 -19.75 7.76
C GLN A 63 10.69 -18.49 8.62
N PRO A 64 11.85 -17.96 9.06
CA PRO A 64 11.88 -16.66 9.73
C PRO A 64 11.45 -15.55 8.76
N GLY A 65 10.83 -14.50 9.30
CA GLY A 65 10.57 -13.25 8.59
C GLY A 65 11.36 -12.08 9.17
N ARG A 66 11.22 -10.91 8.56
CA ARG A 66 11.73 -9.64 9.10
C ARG A 66 10.62 -8.63 9.25
N MET A 67 10.73 -7.76 10.24
CA MET A 67 9.72 -6.74 10.50
C MET A 67 10.36 -5.42 10.92
N PHE A 68 9.78 -4.32 10.45
CA PHE A 68 10.21 -2.98 10.81
C PHE A 68 9.00 -2.04 10.87
N VAL A 69 8.95 -1.19 11.89
CA VAL A 69 8.04 -0.04 11.94
C VAL A 69 8.88 1.17 12.33
N GLY A 70 8.83 2.25 11.56
CA GLY A 70 9.62 3.45 11.82
C GLY A 70 9.69 4.39 10.62
N GLN A 71 10.42 5.50 10.75
CA GLN A 71 10.48 6.51 9.70
C GLN A 71 11.22 6.03 8.45
N ARG A 72 10.60 6.17 7.28
CA ARG A 72 11.20 5.96 5.95
C ARG A 72 10.65 6.99 4.99
N ALA A 73 11.36 7.26 3.89
CA ALA A 73 10.79 8.04 2.80
C ALA A 73 9.57 7.29 2.23
N ASP A 74 8.52 8.04 1.89
CA ASP A 74 7.35 7.45 1.23
C ASP A 74 7.72 7.04 -0.21
N PRO A 75 7.47 5.78 -0.62
CA PRO A 75 7.77 5.34 -1.97
C PRO A 75 6.68 5.72 -2.98
N PHE A 76 5.60 6.38 -2.59
CA PHE A 76 4.55 6.83 -3.51
C PHE A 76 4.80 8.27 -3.97
N VAL A 77 5.39 8.39 -5.15
CA VAL A 77 5.73 9.67 -5.78
C VAL A 77 4.63 10.06 -6.75
N VAL A 78 3.92 11.15 -6.47
CA VAL A 78 2.92 11.74 -7.37
C VAL A 78 2.62 13.19 -6.96
N ASN A 79 2.41 14.07 -7.93
CA ASN A 79 2.02 15.46 -7.70
C ASN A 79 0.51 15.57 -7.45
N LEU A 80 0.03 15.10 -6.28
CA LEU A 80 -1.41 15.05 -5.99
C LEU A 80 -2.11 16.40 -6.12
N GLY A 81 -1.49 17.48 -5.64
CA GLY A 81 -2.07 18.83 -5.72
C GLY A 81 -2.37 19.24 -7.16
N GLU A 82 -1.36 19.17 -8.02
CA GLU A 82 -1.46 19.51 -9.45
C GLU A 82 -2.38 18.52 -10.20
N THR A 83 -2.31 17.23 -9.86
CA THR A 83 -3.17 16.20 -10.46
C THR A 83 -4.65 16.49 -10.19
N PHE A 84 -4.99 16.84 -8.95
CA PHE A 84 -6.37 17.14 -8.56
C PHE A 84 -6.79 18.59 -8.82
N ASP A 85 -5.84 19.48 -9.14
CA ASP A 85 -6.08 20.81 -9.71
C ASP A 85 -6.26 20.71 -11.24
N LEU A 86 -7.23 19.91 -11.68
CA LEU A 86 -7.55 19.71 -13.11
C LEU A 86 -6.35 19.32 -13.98
N VAL A 87 -5.46 18.45 -13.48
CA VAL A 87 -4.30 17.91 -14.21
C VAL A 87 -3.34 19.03 -14.65
N ASN A 88 -3.00 19.92 -13.70
CA ASN A 88 -2.09 21.05 -13.89
C ASN A 88 -0.62 20.63 -13.84
N LEU A 89 -0.24 19.71 -14.73
CA LEU A 89 1.08 19.12 -14.81
C LEU A 89 1.91 19.74 -15.95
N ASN A 90 3.24 19.62 -15.86
CA ASN A 90 4.14 19.93 -16.97
C ASN A 90 4.63 18.62 -17.60
N PRO A 91 3.97 18.11 -18.65
CA PRO A 91 4.33 16.82 -19.27
C PRO A 91 5.73 16.83 -19.90
N LEU A 92 6.24 18.01 -20.27
CA LEU A 92 7.59 18.17 -20.85
C LEU A 92 8.67 18.42 -19.78
N GLY A 93 8.30 18.42 -18.50
CA GLY A 93 9.23 18.65 -17.40
C GLY A 93 10.07 17.43 -17.07
N GLU A 94 11.23 17.66 -16.44
CA GLU A 94 12.03 16.58 -15.88
C GLU A 94 11.24 15.82 -14.79
N PRO A 95 11.43 14.50 -14.63
CA PRO A 95 10.62 13.67 -13.73
C PRO A 95 10.68 14.11 -12.26
N ASP A 96 11.84 14.65 -11.85
CA ASP A 96 12.10 15.12 -10.49
C ASP A 96 12.09 16.65 -10.39
N ALA A 97 11.43 17.34 -11.33
CA ALA A 97 11.40 18.80 -11.38
C ALA A 97 10.64 19.44 -10.20
N LYS A 98 9.86 18.65 -9.44
CA LYS A 98 9.04 19.15 -8.33
C LYS A 98 9.67 18.76 -6.97
N PRO A 99 9.69 19.68 -5.99
CA PRO A 99 10.16 19.37 -4.65
C PRO A 99 9.33 18.27 -3.98
N ASN A 100 9.99 17.34 -3.29
CA ASN A 100 9.31 16.35 -2.46
C ASN A 100 8.68 17.03 -1.23
N THR A 101 7.35 17.18 -1.24
CA THR A 101 6.57 17.81 -0.15
C THR A 101 6.52 16.99 1.14
N LEU A 102 7.01 15.75 1.12
CA LEU A 102 7.13 14.87 2.27
C LEU A 102 8.55 14.84 2.85
N ALA A 103 9.54 15.50 2.23
CA ALA A 103 10.94 15.42 2.64
C ALA A 103 11.19 15.91 4.07
N ASP A 104 10.37 16.82 4.58
CA ASP A 104 10.42 17.37 5.94
C ASP A 104 9.35 16.76 6.87
N LYS A 105 8.69 15.67 6.45
CA LYS A 105 7.61 15.02 7.20
C LYS A 105 8.04 13.67 7.76
N ASN A 106 7.47 13.32 8.92
CA ASN A 106 7.67 12.01 9.53
C ASN A 106 6.68 11.00 8.94
N VAL A 107 7.11 10.26 7.92
CA VAL A 107 6.36 9.14 7.35
C VAL A 107 6.74 7.85 8.07
N THR A 108 5.80 7.30 8.86
CA THR A 108 6.00 6.00 9.53
C THR A 108 5.60 4.87 8.60
N SER A 109 6.57 4.04 8.22
CA SER A 109 6.34 2.83 7.42
C SER A 109 6.15 1.61 8.32
N MET A 110 5.24 0.71 7.92
CA MET A 110 5.09 -0.62 8.50
C MET A 110 5.50 -1.65 7.44
N ILE A 111 6.55 -2.41 7.71
CA ILE A 111 7.19 -3.32 6.74
C ILE A 111 7.23 -4.72 7.35
N LEU A 112 6.74 -5.69 6.59
CA LEU A 112 6.79 -7.11 6.93
C LEU A 112 7.34 -7.88 5.74
N GLU A 113 8.42 -8.60 5.98
CA GLU A 113 9.00 -9.56 5.05
C GLU A 113 8.57 -10.97 5.45
N VAL A 114 7.95 -11.67 4.51
CA VAL A 114 7.43 -13.02 4.69
C VAL A 114 7.95 -13.90 3.57
N HIS A 115 8.41 -15.10 3.91
CA HIS A 115 8.81 -16.08 2.92
C HIS A 115 7.60 -16.51 2.06
N THR A 116 7.80 -16.67 0.75
CA THR A 116 6.73 -17.00 -0.21
C THR A 116 6.04 -18.34 0.11
N ASP A 117 6.80 -19.34 0.55
CA ASP A 117 6.28 -20.65 1.01
C ASP A 117 5.22 -20.54 2.13
N CYS A 118 5.17 -19.41 2.84
CA CYS A 118 4.21 -19.18 3.90
C CYS A 118 2.93 -18.47 3.45
N LEU A 119 2.88 -18.01 2.19
CA LEU A 119 1.78 -17.23 1.63
C LEU A 119 1.02 -18.00 0.54
N LEU A 120 1.69 -18.89 -0.19
CA LEU A 120 1.09 -19.64 -1.30
C LEU A 120 0.31 -20.87 -0.79
N ALA A 121 -0.85 -21.11 -1.40
CA ALA A 121 -1.49 -22.41 -1.31
C ALA A 121 -0.79 -23.41 -2.25
N GLN A 122 -0.95 -24.71 -1.99
CA GLN A 122 -0.35 -25.74 -2.82
C GLN A 122 -0.84 -25.63 -4.27
N GLY A 123 0.10 -25.48 -5.21
CA GLY A 123 -0.19 -25.34 -6.64
C GLY A 123 -0.41 -23.91 -7.13
N ASP A 124 -0.50 -22.93 -6.23
CA ASP A 124 -0.60 -21.52 -6.59
C ASP A 124 0.79 -20.88 -6.76
N THR A 125 0.89 -19.96 -7.71
CA THR A 125 2.09 -19.12 -7.93
C THR A 125 1.84 -17.65 -7.63
N THR A 126 0.58 -17.24 -7.42
CA THR A 126 0.20 -15.84 -7.28
C THR A 126 -0.43 -15.58 -5.91
N ILE A 127 0.07 -14.55 -5.23
CA ILE A 127 -0.57 -13.98 -4.04
C ILE A 127 -1.35 -12.73 -4.42
N ALA A 128 -2.43 -12.45 -3.70
CA ALA A 128 -3.22 -11.23 -3.86
C ALA A 128 -3.44 -10.58 -2.50
N ALA A 129 -3.15 -9.29 -2.39
CA ALA A 129 -3.21 -8.55 -1.14
C ALA A 129 -3.89 -7.20 -1.32
N TRP A 130 -4.47 -6.69 -0.24
CA TRP A 130 -4.91 -5.30 -0.10
C TRP A 130 -4.62 -4.86 1.34
N THR A 131 -4.53 -3.56 1.54
CA THR A 131 -4.35 -2.96 2.85
C THR A 131 -5.65 -2.33 3.33
N THR A 132 -5.82 -2.23 4.66
CA THR A 132 -6.98 -1.60 5.28
C THR A 132 -6.56 -0.76 6.47
N ALA A 133 -7.23 0.36 6.69
CA ALA A 133 -7.18 1.08 7.97
C ALA A 133 -8.51 0.89 8.70
N SER A 134 -8.42 0.63 10.00
CA SER A 134 -9.60 0.46 10.86
C SER A 134 -9.51 1.32 12.10
N LEU A 135 -10.65 1.87 12.52
CA LEU A 135 -10.81 2.63 13.75
C LEU A 135 -11.75 1.89 14.70
N ARG A 136 -11.57 2.09 16.00
CA ARG A 136 -12.51 1.58 17.01
C ARG A 136 -13.81 2.37 16.92
N GLN A 137 -14.94 1.67 16.91
CA GLN A 137 -16.27 2.25 16.75
C GLN A 137 -16.61 3.37 17.76
N LYS A 138 -16.03 3.33 18.97
CA LYS A 138 -16.33 4.29 20.04
C LYS A 138 -15.07 4.95 20.57
N GLN A 139 -15.09 6.28 20.69
CA GLN A 139 -14.09 7.07 21.40
C GLN A 139 -14.76 7.85 22.53
N THR A 140 -14.23 7.75 23.74
CA THR A 140 -14.68 8.53 24.90
C THR A 140 -13.50 9.26 25.53
N LEU A 141 -13.66 10.55 25.80
CA LEU A 141 -12.64 11.34 26.50
C LEU A 141 -12.40 10.80 27.91
N ARG A 142 -11.17 10.92 28.40
CA ARG A 142 -10.85 10.57 29.78
C ARG A 142 -11.14 11.76 30.69
N ASN A 143 -11.77 11.51 31.84
CA ASN A 143 -12.02 12.54 32.87
C ASN A 143 -10.73 13.20 33.37
N LYS A 144 -9.58 12.52 33.27
CA LYS A 144 -8.25 13.05 33.58
C LYS A 144 -7.32 12.72 32.40
N PRO A 145 -7.27 13.55 31.34
CA PRO A 145 -6.41 13.30 30.20
C PRO A 145 -4.94 13.34 30.63
N ARG A 146 -4.12 12.50 29.99
CA ARG A 146 -2.65 12.55 30.14
C ARG A 146 -2.03 12.79 28.76
N PHE A 147 -0.80 13.27 28.73
CA PHE A 147 -0.02 13.39 27.50
C PHE A 147 -0.09 12.09 26.69
N LEU A 148 -0.49 12.19 25.41
CA LEU A 148 -0.73 11.08 24.46
C LEU A 148 -1.80 10.03 24.88
N LYS A 149 -2.59 10.29 25.93
CA LYS A 149 -3.68 9.44 26.41
C LYS A 149 -4.86 10.31 26.81
N SER A 150 -5.42 11.06 25.86
CA SER A 150 -6.59 11.94 26.06
C SER A 150 -7.93 11.19 25.98
N ALA A 151 -7.99 10.09 25.24
CA ALA A 151 -9.21 9.31 25.02
C ALA A 151 -9.05 7.81 25.36
N LYS A 152 -10.19 7.12 25.45
CA LYS A 152 -10.33 5.66 25.47
C LYS A 152 -11.07 5.26 24.18
N GLN A 153 -10.54 4.26 23.50
CA GLN A 153 -11.20 3.66 22.35
C GLN A 153 -11.79 2.29 22.74
N LYS A 154 -13.00 1.99 22.24
CA LYS A 154 -13.77 0.78 22.56
C LYS A 154 -14.61 0.32 21.37
N GLY A 155 -15.17 -0.88 21.46
CA GLY A 155 -16.04 -1.46 20.44
C GLY A 155 -15.26 -2.18 19.35
N ASP A 156 -15.98 -2.62 18.32
CA ASP A 156 -15.39 -3.36 17.21
C ASP A 156 -14.50 -2.45 16.34
N TRP A 157 -13.59 -3.08 15.61
CA TRP A 157 -12.83 -2.41 14.56
C TRP A 157 -13.73 -2.22 13.35
N ILE A 158 -13.82 -0.99 12.86
CA ILE A 158 -14.56 -0.61 11.66
C ILE A 158 -13.55 -0.18 10.61
N GLN A 159 -13.57 -0.83 9.45
CA GLN A 159 -12.76 -0.42 8.31
C GLN A 159 -13.25 0.93 7.80
N VAL A 160 -12.33 1.87 7.65
CA VAL A 160 -12.60 3.25 7.18
C VAL A 160 -11.82 3.60 5.92
N SER A 161 -10.86 2.77 5.53
CA SER A 161 -10.11 2.90 4.30
C SER A 161 -9.58 1.54 3.86
N ARG A 162 -9.39 1.39 2.56
CA ARG A 162 -8.65 0.29 1.94
C ARG A 162 -7.98 0.73 0.65
N LEU A 163 -6.91 0.04 0.30
CA LEU A 163 -6.20 0.27 -0.94
C LEU A 163 -5.36 -0.95 -1.31
N ALA A 164 -5.37 -1.35 -2.57
CA ALA A 164 -4.39 -2.28 -3.12
C ALA A 164 -3.55 -1.64 -4.25
N ASN A 165 -4.21 -1.13 -5.28
CA ASN A 165 -3.60 -0.45 -6.41
C ASN A 165 -3.64 1.07 -6.21
N PRO A 166 -2.55 1.78 -6.49
CA PRO A 166 -2.48 3.23 -6.36
C PRO A 166 -3.63 3.96 -7.05
N LEU A 167 -4.14 5.02 -6.42
CA LEU A 167 -5.17 5.92 -6.96
C LEU A 167 -6.55 5.30 -7.21
N VAL A 168 -6.78 4.02 -6.92
CA VAL A 168 -8.12 3.45 -7.15
C VAL A 168 -9.16 4.11 -6.23
N ASN A 169 -8.94 4.14 -4.93
CA ASN A 169 -9.81 4.86 -3.98
C ASN A 169 -9.71 6.39 -4.13
N GLU A 170 -8.62 6.95 -4.69
CA GLU A 170 -8.47 8.40 -4.84
C GLU A 170 -9.13 8.98 -6.09
N LEU A 171 -8.83 8.40 -7.26
CA LEU A 171 -9.10 8.94 -8.61
C LEU A 171 -10.13 8.10 -9.38
N VAL A 172 -10.08 6.77 -9.27
CA VAL A 172 -10.96 5.88 -10.04
C VAL A 172 -12.36 5.86 -9.43
N ILE A 173 -12.45 5.62 -8.12
CA ILE A 173 -13.72 5.58 -7.40
C ILE A 173 -14.26 6.99 -7.22
N GLY A 174 -15.47 7.21 -7.74
CA GLY A 174 -16.14 8.50 -7.66
C GLY A 174 -16.48 8.92 -6.22
N LEU A 175 -16.49 10.23 -5.98
CA LEU A 175 -16.67 10.82 -4.65
C LEU A 175 -17.93 10.32 -3.94
N LYS A 176 -19.04 10.15 -4.67
CA LYS A 176 -20.32 9.64 -4.13
C LYS A 176 -20.20 8.28 -3.43
N ASP A 177 -19.35 7.40 -3.95
CA ASP A 177 -19.20 6.02 -3.49
C ASP A 177 -17.86 5.75 -2.79
N LYS A 178 -17.02 6.78 -2.63
CA LYS A 178 -15.67 6.67 -2.05
C LYS A 178 -15.67 6.11 -0.63
N ASP A 179 -16.51 6.63 0.26
CA ASP A 179 -16.64 6.11 1.63
C ASP A 179 -17.22 4.68 1.65
N ARG A 180 -18.13 4.38 0.72
CA ARG A 180 -18.71 3.04 0.58
C ARG A 180 -17.65 2.04 0.12
N PHE A 181 -16.79 2.40 -0.83
CA PHE A 181 -15.65 1.60 -1.27
C PHE A 181 -14.65 1.42 -0.13
N ASN A 182 -14.27 2.50 0.53
CA ASN A 182 -13.28 2.51 1.62
C ASN A 182 -13.69 1.65 2.82
N SER A 183 -14.99 1.56 3.09
CA SER A 183 -15.56 0.73 4.18
C SER A 183 -15.97 -0.69 3.75
N SER A 184 -15.85 -1.05 2.46
CA SER A 184 -16.20 -2.38 1.95
C SER A 184 -14.99 -3.32 1.86
N SER A 185 -15.26 -4.62 1.86
CA SER A 185 -14.24 -5.64 1.53
C SER A 185 -14.21 -5.91 0.02
N PRO A 186 -13.04 -6.26 -0.57
CA PRO A 186 -12.89 -6.42 -2.02
C PRO A 186 -13.87 -7.41 -2.70
N HIS A 187 -14.43 -8.37 -1.97
CA HIS A 187 -15.47 -9.26 -2.52
C HIS A 187 -16.76 -8.51 -2.95
N LYS A 188 -16.91 -7.24 -2.56
CA LYS A 188 -18.03 -6.37 -2.95
C LYS A 188 -17.71 -5.47 -4.14
N ASP A 189 -16.56 -5.66 -4.81
CA ASP A 189 -16.07 -4.71 -5.82
C ASP A 189 -16.93 -4.63 -7.08
N ALA A 190 -17.79 -5.62 -7.31
CA ALA A 190 -18.79 -5.57 -8.37
C ALA A 190 -19.72 -4.34 -8.28
N TYR A 191 -19.98 -3.80 -7.07
CA TYR A 191 -20.77 -2.56 -6.92
C TYR A 191 -20.07 -1.33 -7.50
N PHE A 192 -18.76 -1.38 -7.71
CA PHE A 192 -17.94 -0.26 -8.17
C PHE A 192 -17.37 -0.48 -9.57
N ALA A 193 -17.73 -1.58 -10.25
CA ALA A 193 -17.13 -1.99 -11.52
C ALA A 193 -17.21 -0.90 -12.59
N THR A 194 -18.30 -0.12 -12.64
CA THR A 194 -18.48 0.98 -13.59
C THR A 194 -17.36 2.01 -13.54
N TYR A 195 -16.79 2.30 -12.36
CA TYR A 195 -15.69 3.24 -12.23
C TYR A 195 -14.42 2.77 -12.96
N VAL A 196 -14.21 1.46 -13.03
CA VAL A 196 -13.07 0.85 -13.73
C VAL A 196 -13.38 0.64 -15.20
N THR A 197 -14.59 0.18 -15.54
CA THR A 197 -14.96 -0.09 -16.93
C THR A 197 -15.22 1.18 -17.73
N ASN A 198 -15.66 2.26 -17.07
CA ASN A 198 -16.06 3.53 -17.65
C ASN A 198 -15.50 4.69 -16.78
N PRO A 199 -14.17 4.84 -16.67
CA PRO A 199 -13.55 5.89 -15.87
C PRO A 199 -13.89 7.28 -16.41
N THR A 200 -14.04 8.24 -15.51
CA THR A 200 -14.34 9.65 -15.86
C THR A 200 -13.11 10.43 -16.31
N LEU A 201 -11.91 10.02 -15.90
CA LEU A 201 -10.69 10.78 -16.18
C LEU A 201 -10.40 10.99 -17.67
N PRO A 202 -10.49 9.97 -18.56
CA PRO A 202 -10.29 10.18 -19.99
C PRO A 202 -11.19 11.29 -20.56
N GLU A 203 -12.48 11.28 -20.24
CA GLU A 203 -13.44 12.32 -20.66
C GLU A 203 -13.05 13.71 -20.15
N LEU A 204 -12.62 13.82 -18.88
CA LEU A 204 -12.15 15.09 -18.32
C LEU A 204 -10.91 15.61 -19.06
N LEU A 205 -9.98 14.74 -19.44
CA LEU A 205 -8.81 15.13 -20.23
C LEU A 205 -9.20 15.64 -21.62
N GLU A 206 -10.13 15.00 -22.31
CA GLU A 206 -10.63 15.49 -23.60
C GLU A 206 -11.26 16.88 -23.47
N LEU A 207 -12.10 17.09 -22.45
CA LEU A 207 -12.79 18.36 -22.23
C LEU A 207 -11.85 19.50 -21.83
N LEU A 208 -10.86 19.22 -20.98
CA LEU A 208 -9.94 20.25 -20.47
C LEU A 208 -8.85 20.62 -21.49
N PHE A 209 -8.38 19.66 -22.29
CA PHE A 209 -7.19 19.86 -23.13
C PHE A 209 -7.46 19.73 -24.64
N GLY A 210 -8.67 19.32 -25.06
CA GLY A 210 -8.99 19.12 -26.47
C GLY A 210 -8.20 17.99 -27.13
N VAL A 211 -7.72 17.03 -26.33
CA VAL A 211 -6.99 15.84 -26.80
C VAL A 211 -7.93 14.67 -27.02
N THR A 212 -7.52 13.70 -27.83
CA THR A 212 -8.22 12.40 -27.92
C THR A 212 -7.71 11.48 -26.82
N ALA A 213 -8.54 11.20 -25.82
CA ALA A 213 -8.25 10.25 -24.76
C ALA A 213 -8.76 8.85 -25.13
N PRO A 214 -8.31 7.79 -24.43
CA PRO A 214 -8.81 6.44 -24.70
C PRO A 214 -10.32 6.33 -24.47
N ASN A 215 -11.06 6.04 -25.55
CA ASN A 215 -12.53 5.96 -25.58
C ASN A 215 -13.07 4.53 -25.78
N GLN A 216 -12.22 3.52 -25.64
CA GLN A 216 -12.61 2.11 -25.77
C GLN A 216 -13.28 1.65 -24.47
N PHE A 217 -14.60 1.49 -24.51
CA PHE A 217 -15.40 1.04 -23.39
C PHE A 217 -16.02 -0.34 -23.66
N PRO A 218 -16.02 -1.27 -22.68
CA PRO A 218 -15.40 -1.14 -21.36
C PRO A 218 -13.86 -1.11 -21.43
N ARG A 219 -13.20 -0.40 -20.52
CA ARG A 219 -11.73 -0.36 -20.36
C ARG A 219 -11.21 -1.68 -19.81
N THR A 220 -11.11 -2.70 -20.68
CA THR A 220 -10.67 -4.06 -20.33
C THR A 220 -9.22 -4.12 -19.86
N ASP A 221 -8.40 -3.17 -20.29
CA ASP A 221 -7.05 -2.95 -19.80
C ASP A 221 -7.05 -2.58 -18.31
N LEU A 222 -7.89 -1.63 -17.89
CA LEU A 222 -8.03 -1.25 -16.47
C LEU A 222 -8.65 -2.38 -15.64
N VAL A 223 -9.61 -3.12 -16.20
CA VAL A 223 -10.15 -4.33 -15.55
C VAL A 223 -9.05 -5.35 -15.31
N SER A 224 -8.16 -5.55 -16.30
CA SER A 224 -7.03 -6.48 -16.17
C SER A 224 -6.05 -6.04 -15.10
N ILE A 225 -5.67 -4.76 -15.08
CA ILE A 225 -4.70 -4.21 -14.13
C ILE A 225 -5.28 -4.21 -12.70
N PHE A 226 -6.48 -3.66 -12.51
CA PHE A 226 -7.02 -3.41 -11.16
C PHE A 226 -7.82 -4.58 -10.59
N LEU A 227 -8.54 -5.36 -11.43
CA LEU A 227 -9.56 -6.29 -10.93
C LEU A 227 -9.23 -7.76 -11.11
N THR A 228 -8.63 -8.19 -12.22
CA THR A 228 -8.43 -9.63 -12.49
C THR A 228 -6.98 -10.08 -12.42
N GLY A 229 -6.03 -9.16 -12.64
CA GLY A 229 -4.66 -9.46 -13.02
C GLY A 229 -4.52 -9.66 -14.53
N VAL A 230 -3.29 -9.52 -15.02
CA VAL A 230 -2.94 -9.56 -16.44
C VAL A 230 -2.66 -11.01 -16.86
N GLU A 231 -3.27 -11.42 -17.98
CA GLU A 231 -3.10 -12.76 -18.55
C GLU A 231 -1.63 -13.08 -18.81
N GLY A 232 -1.18 -14.29 -18.47
CA GLY A 232 0.23 -14.69 -18.57
C GLY A 232 1.19 -14.03 -17.56
N LEU A 233 0.72 -13.07 -16.74
CA LEU A 233 1.54 -12.39 -15.73
C LEU A 233 1.14 -12.81 -14.31
N ASN A 234 -0.05 -12.43 -13.86
CA ASN A 234 -0.49 -12.58 -12.46
C ASN A 234 -2.01 -12.73 -12.32
N LYS A 235 -2.70 -13.10 -13.40
CA LYS A 235 -4.15 -13.28 -13.38
C LYS A 235 -4.58 -14.37 -12.40
N THR A 236 -5.67 -14.11 -11.69
CA THR A 236 -6.32 -15.08 -10.80
C THR A 236 -7.81 -15.16 -11.09
N ASN A 237 -8.51 -16.11 -10.46
CA ASN A 237 -9.97 -16.23 -10.59
C ASN A 237 -10.75 -15.16 -9.81
N ALA A 238 -10.07 -14.40 -8.93
CA ALA A 238 -10.70 -13.34 -8.16
C ALA A 238 -10.84 -12.07 -9.01
N THR A 239 -12.06 -11.52 -9.08
CA THR A 239 -12.34 -10.21 -9.70
C THR A 239 -12.59 -9.18 -8.60
N ALA A 240 -11.53 -8.50 -8.19
CA ALA A 240 -11.52 -7.53 -7.09
C ALA A 240 -10.24 -6.69 -7.12
N GLU A 241 -10.32 -5.50 -6.52
CA GLU A 241 -9.24 -4.54 -6.31
C GLU A 241 -8.21 -5.15 -5.35
N LEU A 242 -7.19 -5.79 -5.92
CA LEU A 242 -6.12 -6.50 -5.20
C LEU A 242 -4.79 -6.29 -5.93
N MET A 243 -3.72 -6.10 -5.16
CA MET A 243 -2.36 -6.11 -5.65
C MET A 243 -1.92 -7.57 -5.81
N ARG A 244 -1.63 -7.99 -7.04
CA ARG A 244 -1.31 -9.38 -7.38
C ARG A 244 0.16 -9.55 -7.69
N LEU A 245 0.83 -10.49 -7.03
CA LEU A 245 2.23 -10.83 -7.26
C LEU A 245 2.36 -12.31 -7.61
N ASN A 246 2.78 -12.59 -8.83
CA ASN A 246 3.25 -13.90 -9.25
C ASN A 246 4.69 -14.10 -8.76
N THR A 247 4.84 -14.95 -7.75
CA THR A 247 6.10 -15.25 -7.07
C THR A 247 6.99 -16.21 -7.85
N ALA A 248 6.50 -16.81 -8.95
CA ALA A 248 7.33 -17.59 -9.87
C ALA A 248 8.22 -16.70 -10.76
N ILE A 249 7.89 -15.40 -10.87
CA ILE A 249 8.73 -14.42 -11.57
C ILE A 249 9.79 -13.93 -10.58
N ALA A 250 11.06 -14.19 -10.89
CA ALA A 250 12.16 -13.77 -10.04
C ALA A 250 12.28 -12.23 -9.97
N PRO A 251 12.51 -11.65 -8.78
CA PRO A 251 12.72 -10.22 -8.66
C PRO A 251 14.06 -9.82 -9.29
N LYS A 252 14.10 -8.68 -9.97
CA LYS A 252 15.35 -8.06 -10.40
C LYS A 252 16.02 -7.28 -9.26
N ALA A 253 17.35 -7.26 -9.25
CA ALA A 253 18.11 -6.38 -8.37
C ALA A 253 17.79 -4.91 -8.68
N ALA A 254 17.77 -4.03 -7.68
CA ALA A 254 17.31 -2.64 -7.79
C ALA A 254 17.91 -1.88 -9.00
N ALA A 255 19.21 -2.01 -9.23
CA ALA A 255 19.91 -1.34 -10.34
C ALA A 255 19.51 -1.84 -11.75
N ALA A 256 18.84 -2.99 -11.86
CA ALA A 256 18.39 -3.59 -13.11
C ALA A 256 16.86 -3.49 -13.30
N GLN A 257 16.16 -2.84 -12.36
CA GLN A 257 14.71 -2.64 -12.44
C GLN A 257 14.40 -1.53 -13.43
N SER A 258 13.39 -1.74 -14.29
CA SER A 258 12.76 -0.62 -14.99
C SER A 258 11.72 -0.01 -14.07
N ASN A 259 11.75 1.31 -13.87
CA ASN A 259 10.72 2.02 -13.11
C ASN A 259 9.34 1.89 -13.78
N LEU A 260 9.26 1.72 -15.10
CA LEU A 260 8.02 1.48 -15.84
C LEU A 260 7.45 0.06 -15.68
N GLY A 261 8.11 -0.80 -14.88
CA GLY A 261 7.67 -2.17 -14.64
C GLY A 261 7.41 -2.94 -15.93
N VAL A 262 6.23 -3.53 -16.06
CA VAL A 262 5.84 -4.33 -17.23
C VAL A 262 5.88 -3.53 -18.53
N LEU A 263 5.50 -2.24 -18.50
CA LEU A 263 5.57 -1.36 -19.68
C LEU A 263 7.01 -1.14 -20.15
N GLY A 264 7.96 -1.17 -19.22
CA GLY A 264 9.40 -1.12 -19.50
C GLY A 264 10.04 -2.47 -19.83
N GLY A 265 9.24 -3.53 -20.07
CA GLY A 265 9.74 -4.88 -20.34
C GLY A 265 10.25 -5.62 -19.09
N ASP A 266 9.91 -5.15 -17.89
CA ASP A 266 10.27 -5.76 -16.62
C ASP A 266 9.06 -6.41 -15.94
N THR A 267 8.86 -7.70 -16.20
CA THR A 267 7.75 -8.49 -15.64
C THR A 267 7.79 -8.67 -14.12
N SER A 268 8.88 -8.26 -13.47
CA SER A 268 9.00 -8.27 -12.00
C SER A 268 8.54 -6.96 -11.34
N GLY A 269 8.12 -5.96 -12.12
CA GLY A 269 7.56 -4.70 -11.64
C GLY A 269 6.04 -4.58 -11.84
N TYR A 270 5.48 -3.45 -11.44
CA TYR A 270 4.05 -3.17 -11.55
C TYR A 270 3.49 -3.45 -12.97
N PRO A 271 2.30 -4.09 -13.08
CA PRO A 271 1.37 -4.51 -12.02
C PRO A 271 1.63 -5.88 -11.38
N ASN A 272 2.80 -6.51 -11.56
CA ASN A 272 3.16 -7.75 -10.87
C ASN A 272 3.73 -7.47 -9.46
N GLY A 273 2.84 -7.12 -8.54
CA GLY A 273 3.22 -6.46 -7.29
C GLY A 273 3.57 -5.00 -7.55
N ARG A 274 4.14 -4.34 -6.54
CA ARG A 274 4.66 -2.98 -6.67
C ARG A 274 5.94 -2.86 -5.87
N ARG A 275 7.01 -2.46 -6.54
CA ARG A 275 8.30 -2.16 -5.91
C ARG A 275 8.37 -0.68 -5.55
N PRO A 276 9.19 -0.28 -4.57
CA PRO A 276 9.30 1.12 -4.17
C PRO A 276 9.66 2.10 -5.29
N GLY A 277 10.42 1.65 -6.30
CA GLY A 277 10.82 2.47 -7.44
C GLY A 277 9.94 2.35 -8.68
N ASP A 278 8.82 1.60 -8.61
CA ASP A 278 7.90 1.50 -9.74
C ASP A 278 7.11 2.81 -9.88
N ASP A 279 7.13 3.37 -11.10
CA ASP A 279 6.20 4.39 -11.54
C ASP A 279 4.87 3.71 -11.89
N VAL A 280 3.84 4.09 -11.14
CA VAL A 280 2.51 3.46 -11.15
C VAL A 280 1.43 4.44 -11.60
N VAL A 281 1.83 5.66 -11.93
CA VAL A 281 0.91 6.74 -12.26
C VAL A 281 1.25 7.33 -13.63
N GLU A 282 2.53 7.36 -14.01
CA GLU A 282 3.08 7.95 -15.24
C GLU A 282 2.29 9.18 -15.73
N PHE A 283 2.71 10.34 -15.23
CA PHE A 283 2.07 11.63 -15.50
C PHE A 283 2.95 12.55 -16.39
N ARG A 284 3.90 11.99 -17.13
CA ARG A 284 4.68 12.73 -18.13
C ARG A 284 3.92 12.82 -19.46
#